data_AF-A0A1J3JZ47-F1
#
_entry.id   AF-A0A1J3JZ47-F1
#
_cell.length_a   1.000
_cell.length_b   1.000
_cell.length_c   1.000
_cell.angle_alpha   90.00
_cell.angle_beta   90.00
_cell.angle_gamma   90.00
#
_symmetry.space_group_name_H-M   'P 1'
#
loop_
_entity.id
_entity.type
_entity.pdbx_description
1 polymer ?
#
loop_
_entity_poly.entity_id
_entity_poly.type
_entity_poly.pdbx_seq_one_letter_code
_entity_poly.pdbx_strand_id
1 'polypeptide(L)'
;IILRGVPVEQYNIADEFRYPETIMYKPQVATIGYAATGIKVGFIKEAPKLPVSGFNVYHKNRLIKPFWQVFVEVSSRGNGVVGVLEAN
;
A
#
# COMPACT_ATOMS: atom_id res chain seq x y z
N ILE A 1 -1.31 19.93 -5.86
CA ILE A 1 -2.07 19.63 -7.11
C ILE A 1 -3.36 20.45 -7.05
N ILE A 2 -3.78 21.11 -8.13
CA ILE A 2 -5.06 21.85 -8.18
C ILE A 2 -5.95 21.17 -9.20
N LEU A 3 -7.15 20.75 -8.79
CA LEU A 3 -8.12 20.09 -9.65
C LEU A 3 -9.37 20.97 -9.74
N ARG A 4 -9.66 21.47 -10.94
CA ARG A 4 -10.80 22.38 -11.21
C ARG A 4 -10.85 23.62 -10.29
N GLY A 5 -9.68 24.21 -10.00
CA GLY A 5 -9.57 25.40 -9.15
C GLY A 5 -9.59 25.12 -7.63
N VAL A 6 -9.78 23.86 -7.22
CA VAL A 6 -9.74 23.46 -5.81
C VAL A 6 -8.41 22.75 -5.52
N PRO A 7 -7.66 23.14 -4.47
CA PRO A 7 -6.45 22.43 -4.08
C PRO A 7 -6.79 21.00 -3.64
N VAL A 8 -6.01 20.03 -4.13
CA VAL A 8 -6.11 18.63 -3.72
C VAL A 8 -5.25 18.43 -2.48
N GLU A 9 -5.88 18.02 -1.38
CA GLU A 9 -5.19 17.64 -0.15
C GLU A 9 -4.34 16.38 -0.40
N GLN A 10 -3.07 16.44 -0.01
CA GLN A 10 -2.19 15.29 -0.10
C GLN A 10 -2.47 14.34 1.05
N TYR A 11 -2.53 13.05 0.72
CA TYR A 11 -2.90 12.01 1.65
C TYR A 11 -1.87 10.89 1.60
N ASN A 12 -1.24 10.60 2.74
CA ASN A 12 -0.39 9.43 2.90
C ASN A 12 -1.20 8.30 3.54
N ILE A 13 -1.57 7.32 2.74
CA ILE A 13 -2.38 6.19 3.19
C ILE A 13 -1.72 5.37 4.30
N ALA A 14 -0.37 5.30 4.32
CA ALA A 14 0.35 4.49 5.30
C ALA A 14 0.31 5.08 6.72
N ASP A 15 0.12 6.40 6.85
CA ASP A 15 0.12 7.07 8.16
C ASP A 15 -1.24 6.96 8.87
N GLU A 16 -2.30 6.68 8.11
CA GLU A 16 -3.68 6.58 8.61
C GLU A 16 -4.15 5.13 8.80
N PHE A 17 -3.23 4.17 8.66
CA PHE A 17 -3.52 2.77 8.94
C PHE A 17 -3.89 2.55 10.41
N ARG A 18 -4.97 1.81 10.63
CA ARG A 18 -5.31 1.23 11.93
C ARG A 18 -4.62 -0.12 12.08
N TYR A 19 -4.08 -0.36 13.27
CA TYR A 19 -3.29 -1.56 13.57
C TYR A 19 -2.16 -1.80 12.54
N PRO A 20 -1.27 -0.81 12.33
CA PRO A 20 -0.22 -0.93 11.33
C PRO A 20 0.85 -1.93 11.79
N GLU A 21 1.31 -2.76 10.85
CA GLU A 21 2.46 -3.62 10.98
C GLU A 21 3.49 -3.28 9.89
N THR A 22 4.77 -3.42 10.23
CA THR A 22 5.86 -3.24 9.27
C THR A 22 6.60 -4.56 9.09
N ILE A 23 6.61 -5.05 7.85
CA ILE A 23 7.22 -6.32 7.46
C ILE A 23 8.41 -6.02 6.56
N MET A 24 9.59 -6.56 6.88
CA MET A 24 10.77 -6.40 6.04
C MET A 24 10.76 -7.43 4.90
N TYR A 25 10.77 -6.96 3.66
CA TYR A 25 10.91 -7.81 2.48
C TYR A 25 12.36 -7.81 1.98
N LYS A 26 12.92 -9.02 1.81
CA LYS A 26 14.26 -9.25 1.29
C LYS A 26 14.17 -10.18 0.07
N PRO A 27 14.26 -9.66 -1.17
CA PRO A 27 14.22 -10.49 -2.37
C PRO A 27 15.46 -11.40 -2.46
N GLN A 28 15.27 -12.64 -2.89
CA GLN A 28 16.36 -13.64 -2.99
C GLN A 28 17.25 -13.46 -4.22
N VAL A 29 16.78 -12.73 -5.25
CA VAL A 29 17.51 -12.52 -6.51
C VAL A 29 18.17 -11.15 -6.48
N ALA A 30 19.41 -11.06 -6.01
CA ALA A 30 20.13 -9.79 -6.01
C ALA A 30 21.65 -9.99 -6.11
N THR A 31 22.12 -10.47 -7.25
CA THR A 31 23.49 -10.18 -7.76
C THR A 31 23.66 -8.68 -8.05
N ILE A 32 22.58 -7.89 -7.94
CA ILE A 32 22.51 -6.43 -8.09
C ILE A 32 21.77 -5.90 -6.85
N GLY A 33 22.37 -4.96 -6.13
CA GLY A 33 22.03 -4.57 -4.75
C GLY A 33 20.66 -3.93 -4.52
N TYR A 34 19.59 -4.72 -4.61
CA TYR A 34 18.27 -4.31 -4.12
C TYR A 34 18.28 -4.27 -2.59
N ALA A 35 17.97 -3.10 -2.02
CA ALA A 35 17.88 -2.91 -0.58
C ALA A 35 16.64 -3.62 -0.01
N ALA A 36 16.72 -4.06 1.24
CA ALA A 36 15.55 -4.56 1.96
C ALA A 36 14.51 -3.43 2.06
N THR A 37 13.29 -3.68 1.62
CA THR A 37 12.21 -2.69 1.69
C THR A 37 11.27 -3.01 2.85
N GLY A 38 10.94 -1.99 3.66
CA GLY A 38 9.87 -2.07 4.63
C GLY A 38 8.50 -1.97 3.95
N ILE A 39 7.69 -3.01 4.11
CA ILE A 39 6.29 -3.04 3.70
C ILE A 39 5.46 -2.64 4.91
N LYS A 40 4.63 -1.61 4.79
CA LYS A 40 3.64 -1.26 5.81
C LYS A 40 2.29 -1.86 5.45
N VAL A 41 1.66 -2.57 6.37
CA VAL A 41 0.34 -3.16 6.16
C VAL A 41 -0.57 -2.75 7.31
N GLY A 42 -1.83 -2.48 7.04
CA GLY A 42 -2.81 -2.20 8.09
C GLY A 42 -4.22 -2.10 7.55
N PHE A 43 -5.16 -1.82 8.44
CA PHE A 43 -6.53 -1.55 8.04
C PHE A 43 -6.71 -0.09 7.66
N ILE A 44 -7.38 0.17 6.53
CA ILE A 44 -7.78 1.54 6.21
C ILE A 44 -8.71 2.11 7.28
N LYS A 45 -8.67 3.42 7.48
CA LYS A 45 -9.48 4.14 8.46
C LYS A 45 -10.98 3.88 8.29
N GLU A 46 -11.43 3.71 7.05
CA GLU A 46 -12.84 3.54 6.68
C GLU A 46 -13.31 2.09 6.78
N ALA A 47 -12.43 1.11 7.06
CA ALA A 47 -12.84 -0.29 7.22
C ALA A 47 -13.83 -0.46 8.41
N PRO A 48 -14.79 -1.40 8.35
CA PRO A 48 -15.11 -2.29 7.23
C PRO A 48 -16.07 -1.65 6.20
N LYS A 49 -16.39 -0.35 6.30
CA LYS A 49 -17.38 0.32 5.44
C LYS A 49 -16.92 0.44 3.98
N LEU A 50 -15.61 0.44 3.75
CA LEU A 50 -15.01 0.48 2.43
C LEU A 50 -14.34 -0.87 2.09
N PRO A 51 -14.86 -1.64 1.12
CA PRO A 51 -14.32 -2.96 0.76
C PRO A 51 -13.13 -2.82 -0.19
N VAL A 52 -12.08 -2.14 0.26
CA VAL A 52 -10.82 -1.97 -0.50
C VAL A 52 -9.74 -2.78 0.19
N SER A 53 -8.94 -3.48 -0.60
CA SER A 53 -7.83 -4.31 -0.13
C SER A 53 -6.69 -4.31 -1.15
N GLY A 54 -5.53 -4.84 -0.76
CA GLY A 54 -4.39 -5.05 -1.67
C GLY A 54 -3.25 -4.07 -1.44
N PHE A 55 -2.25 -4.10 -2.32
CA PHE A 55 -0.99 -3.38 -2.14
C PHE A 55 -0.89 -2.17 -3.08
N ASN A 56 -0.57 -1.01 -2.51
CA ASN A 56 -0.13 0.15 -3.25
C ASN A 56 1.38 0.06 -3.45
N VAL A 57 1.78 -0.18 -4.71
CA VAL A 57 3.19 -0.32 -5.10
C VAL A 57 3.68 1.01 -5.65
N TYR A 58 4.71 1.55 -5.02
CA TYR A 58 5.39 2.79 -5.38
C TYR A 58 6.78 2.50 -5.96
N HIS A 59 7.27 3.41 -6.78
CA HIS A 59 8.67 3.47 -7.21
C HIS A 59 9.09 4.94 -7.21
N LYS A 60 10.15 5.30 -6.48
CA LYS A 60 10.64 6.69 -6.37
C LYS A 60 9.52 7.68 -6.03
N ASN A 61 8.77 7.40 -4.95
CA ASN A 61 7.63 8.20 -4.49
C ASN A 61 6.47 8.39 -5.52
N ARG A 62 6.40 7.54 -6.56
CA ARG A 62 5.32 7.52 -7.55
C ARG A 62 4.49 6.26 -7.37
N LEU A 63 3.17 6.41 -7.19
CA LEU A 63 2.26 5.27 -7.21
C LEU A 63 2.24 4.66 -8.61
N ILE A 64 2.64 3.39 -8.72
CA ILE A 64 2.70 2.65 -9.99
C ILE A 64 1.50 1.71 -10.11
N LYS A 65 1.23 0.94 -9.05
CA LYS A 65 0.14 -0.04 -9.04
C LYS A 65 -0.73 0.16 -7.81
N PRO A 66 -1.91 0.80 -7.96
CA PRO A 66 -2.85 0.96 -6.87
C PRO A 66 -3.57 -0.35 -6.56
N PHE A 67 -3.80 -0.63 -5.27
CA PHE A 67 -4.63 -1.74 -4.76
C PHE A 67 -4.40 -3.08 -5.46
N TRP A 68 -3.13 -3.41 -5.71
CA TRP A 68 -2.75 -4.65 -6.36
C TRP A 68 -3.18 -5.84 -5.50
N GLN A 69 -4.13 -6.61 -6.03
CA GLN A 69 -4.56 -7.85 -5.42
C GLN A 69 -3.43 -8.88 -5.54
N VAL A 70 -2.80 -9.19 -4.40
CA VAL A 70 -1.78 -10.24 -4.29
C VAL A 70 -2.37 -11.57 -3.81
N PHE A 71 -3.58 -11.51 -3.27
CA PHE A 71 -4.33 -12.65 -2.79
C PHE A 71 -5.72 -12.59 -3.39
N VAL A 72 -6.08 -13.60 -4.18
CA VAL A 72 -7.41 -13.74 -4.78
C VAL A 72 -8.11 -14.87 -4.04
N GLU A 73 -8.70 -14.57 -2.89
CA GLU A 73 -9.68 -15.45 -2.28
C GLU A 73 -11.07 -14.98 -2.68
N VAL A 74 -12.00 -15.92 -2.93
CA VAL A 74 -13.42 -15.64 -3.20
C VAL A 74 -14.17 -15.26 -1.90
N SER A 75 -13.44 -14.94 -0.83
CA SER A 75 -13.98 -14.67 0.50
C SER A 75 -13.87 -13.18 0.83
N SER A 76 -14.64 -12.71 1.82
CA SER A 76 -14.52 -11.34 2.35
C SER A 76 -13.34 -11.17 3.31
N ARG A 77 -12.47 -12.18 3.47
CA ARG A 77 -11.31 -12.11 4.37
C ARG A 77 -10.28 -11.15 3.81
N GLY A 78 -9.78 -10.27 4.67
CA GLY A 78 -8.82 -9.24 4.27
C GLY A 78 -9.45 -7.98 3.67
N ASN A 79 -10.78 -7.87 3.61
CA ASN A 79 -11.43 -6.60 3.27
C ASN A 79 -11.00 -5.50 4.24
N GLY A 80 -10.56 -4.37 3.68
CA GLY A 80 -10.02 -3.25 4.45
C GLY A 80 -8.52 -3.34 4.74
N VAL A 81 -7.86 -4.47 4.45
CA VAL A 81 -6.41 -4.61 4.64
C VAL A 81 -5.67 -4.08 3.41
N VAL A 82 -4.87 -3.05 3.61
CA VAL A 82 -4.07 -2.42 2.56
C VAL A 82 -2.59 -2.42 2.95
N GLY A 83 -1.74 -2.70 1.97
CA GLY A 83 -0.29 -2.62 2.10
C GLY A 83 0.30 -1.48 1.27
N VAL A 84 1.44 -0.95 1.71
CA VAL A 84 2.27 0.00 0.96
C VAL A 84 3.68 -0.57 0.84
N LEU A 85 4.18 -0.62 -0.38
CA LEU A 85 5.53 -1.10 -0.72
C LEU A 85 6.17 -0.10 -1.67
N GLU A 86 7.45 0.22 -1.44
CA GLU A 86 8.26 0.97 -2.40
C GLU A 86 9.33 0.05 -3.03
N ALA A 87 9.12 -0.30 -4.29
CA ALA A 87 10.03 -1.16 -5.05
C ALA A 87 11.02 -0.28 -5.82
N ASN A 88 12.16 0.05 -5.20
CA ASN A 88 13.22 0.89 -5.79
C ASN A 88 14.27 0.11 -6.57
#